data_AF-A0AAW1CFE8-F1
#
_entry.id   AF-A0AAW1CFE8-F1
#
_cell.length_a   1.000
_cell.length_b   1.000
_cell.length_c   1.000
_cell.angle_alpha   90.00
_cell.angle_beta   90.00
_cell.angle_gamma   90.00
#
_symmetry.space_group_name_H-M   'P 1'
#
loop_
_entity.id
_entity.type
_entity.pdbx_description
1 polymer ?
#
loop_
_entity_poly.entity_id
_entity_poly.type
_entity_poly.pdbx_seq_one_letter_code
_entity_poly.pdbx_strand_id
1 'polypeptide(L)'
;MRKYQQVALLILACFSLFGLLIYRKEYIELRSIFEGFHIFGDDIIIKTNCNDSVLVINNNENRLYNDGTKWVYIDHGIYIYSAYLINNKLIKAIGIGRKDSVMLTMKCHVWYDFRDTVFSYEGKFRYNILSNVNSSDNQENFIIIEYSCELDDNTKRQGVPHILVFIVNNNKNFVRIAKDNYKDAVMCVYPDYNNLNKLSIVEFISYHQILGYTDFIIYDELNFVILERLQSIIYKLNLSNSFHIFPSNIPYGSSMQTANILFELDCIYRTLNKVSLISLLTFQDFIIPKEISNKNIMSLYKDIKPNYYIKLDQRTCCINSVNDRSIALKQFLPIIVKKN
;
A
#
# COMPACT_ATOMS: atom_id res chain seq x y z
N MET A 1 -26.90 -32.25 -67.85
CA MET A 1 -26.53 -31.22 -66.85
C MET A 1 -26.12 -31.76 -65.47
N ARG A 2 -26.46 -33.02 -65.09
CA ARG A 2 -26.05 -33.62 -63.79
C ARG A 2 -24.53 -33.64 -63.51
N LYS A 3 -23.69 -33.80 -64.56
CA LYS A 3 -22.23 -33.85 -64.39
C LYS A 3 -21.64 -32.52 -63.90
N TYR A 4 -22.16 -31.38 -64.38
CA TYR A 4 -21.70 -30.05 -63.94
C TYR A 4 -22.19 -29.70 -62.52
N GLN A 5 -23.38 -30.20 -62.12
CA GLN A 5 -23.89 -30.02 -60.76
C GLN A 5 -23.04 -30.76 -59.72
N GLN A 6 -22.56 -31.97 -60.04
CA GLN A 6 -21.67 -32.74 -59.15
C GLN A 6 -20.31 -32.06 -58.96
N VAL A 7 -19.76 -31.46 -60.02
CA VAL A 7 -18.49 -30.72 -59.94
C VAL A 7 -18.66 -29.42 -59.14
N ALA A 8 -19.75 -28.68 -59.33
CA ALA A 8 -20.03 -27.46 -58.58
C ALA A 8 -20.19 -27.71 -57.07
N LEU A 9 -20.88 -28.80 -56.69
CA LEU A 9 -21.01 -29.23 -55.29
C LEU A 9 -19.66 -29.59 -54.66
N LEU A 10 -18.78 -30.25 -55.42
CA LEU A 10 -17.44 -30.61 -54.96
C LEU A 10 -16.55 -29.38 -54.74
N ILE A 11 -16.63 -28.40 -55.64
CA ILE A 11 -15.92 -27.12 -55.49
C ILE A 11 -16.44 -26.38 -54.25
N LEU A 12 -17.76 -26.32 -54.05
CA LEU A 12 -18.37 -25.64 -52.90
C LEU A 12 -17.98 -26.31 -51.57
N ALA A 13 -17.93 -27.65 -51.54
CA ALA A 13 -17.47 -28.41 -50.38
C ALA A 13 -15.97 -28.17 -50.09
N CYS A 14 -15.13 -28.07 -51.13
CA CYS A 14 -13.72 -27.70 -50.95
C CYS A 14 -13.57 -26.30 -50.37
N PHE A 15 -14.35 -25.32 -50.85
CA PHE A 15 -14.34 -23.96 -50.29
C PHE A 15 -14.80 -23.91 -48.84
N SER A 16 -15.85 -24.66 -48.46
CA SER A 16 -16.29 -24.71 -47.06
C SER A 16 -15.24 -25.35 -46.15
N LEU A 17 -14.55 -26.39 -46.62
CA LEU A 17 -13.47 -27.03 -45.88
C LEU A 17 -12.29 -26.07 -45.68
N PHE A 18 -11.93 -25.31 -46.72
CA PHE A 18 -10.85 -24.32 -46.64
C PHE A 18 -11.19 -23.18 -45.68
N GLY A 19 -12.43 -22.68 -45.72
CA GLY A 19 -12.92 -21.68 -44.77
C GLY A 19 -12.87 -22.17 -43.33
N LEU A 20 -13.21 -23.44 -43.08
CA LEU A 20 -13.16 -24.04 -41.75
C LEU A 20 -11.72 -24.18 -41.23
N LEU A 21 -10.76 -24.47 -42.11
CA LEU A 21 -9.33 -24.51 -41.74
C LEU A 21 -8.77 -23.13 -41.38
N ILE A 22 -9.14 -22.08 -42.13
CA ILE A 22 -8.75 -20.70 -41.82
C ILE A 22 -9.36 -20.28 -40.49
N TYR A 23 -10.66 -20.53 -40.30
CA TYR A 23 -11.35 -20.23 -39.05
C TYR A 23 -10.72 -20.95 -37.85
N ARG A 24 -10.36 -22.23 -38.01
CA ARG A 24 -9.65 -22.99 -36.96
C ARG A 24 -8.29 -22.40 -36.63
N LYS A 25 -7.55 -21.93 -37.64
CA LYS A 25 -6.24 -21.29 -37.43
C LYS A 25 -6.39 -19.99 -36.64
N GLU A 26 -7.28 -19.09 -37.05
CA GLU A 26 -7.53 -17.84 -36.33
C GLU A 26 -8.09 -18.10 -34.93
N TYR A 27 -8.97 -19.09 -34.76
CA TYR A 27 -9.50 -19.47 -33.46
C TYR A 27 -8.40 -19.97 -32.51
N ILE A 28 -7.45 -20.77 -32.99
CA ILE A 28 -6.30 -21.22 -32.18
C ILE A 28 -5.37 -20.05 -31.82
N GLU A 29 -5.15 -19.11 -32.75
CA GLU A 29 -4.32 -17.93 -32.52
C GLU A 29 -4.96 -16.99 -31.50
N LEU A 30 -6.26 -16.71 -31.63
CA LEU A 30 -7.03 -15.95 -30.64
C LEU A 30 -7.08 -16.66 -29.30
N ARG A 31 -7.32 -17.98 -29.28
CA ARG A 31 -7.31 -18.78 -28.05
C ARG A 31 -5.94 -18.78 -27.37
N SER A 32 -4.85 -18.83 -28.13
CA SER A 32 -3.48 -18.69 -27.61
C SER A 32 -3.26 -17.33 -26.95
N ILE A 33 -3.77 -16.25 -27.57
CA ILE A 33 -3.71 -14.90 -27.01
C ILE A 33 -4.57 -14.80 -25.74
N PHE A 34 -5.77 -15.39 -25.73
CA PHE A 34 -6.64 -15.44 -24.55
C PHE A 34 -6.10 -16.36 -23.45
N GLU A 35 -5.41 -17.46 -23.77
CA GLU A 35 -4.68 -18.30 -22.81
C GLU A 35 -3.50 -17.51 -22.21
N GLY A 36 -2.87 -16.61 -22.97
CA GLY A 36 -1.94 -15.60 -22.45
C GLY A 36 -2.56 -14.57 -21.51
N PHE A 37 -3.88 -14.35 -21.55
CA PHE A 37 -4.64 -13.55 -20.57
C PHE A 37 -5.22 -14.38 -19.42
N HIS A 38 -5.27 -15.72 -19.54
CA HIS A 38 -5.65 -16.65 -18.47
C HIS A 38 -4.56 -16.88 -17.43
N ILE A 39 -3.45 -16.14 -17.46
CA ILE A 39 -2.43 -16.08 -16.39
C ILE A 39 -3.03 -15.67 -15.01
N PHE A 40 -4.30 -15.26 -14.96
CA PHE A 40 -5.02 -14.95 -13.73
C PHE A 40 -5.87 -16.09 -13.13
N GLY A 41 -5.89 -17.27 -13.73
CA GLY A 41 -6.65 -18.42 -13.22
C GLY A 41 -5.90 -19.74 -13.40
N ASP A 42 -5.62 -20.38 -12.27
CA ASP A 42 -5.04 -21.72 -12.06
C ASP A 42 -3.51 -21.87 -12.16
N ASP A 43 -2.99 -22.73 -11.29
CA ASP A 43 -1.62 -22.80 -10.76
C ASP A 43 -0.52 -22.58 -11.80
N ILE A 44 0.23 -21.50 -11.62
CA ILE A 44 1.33 -21.13 -12.49
C ILE A 44 2.54 -22.03 -12.18
N ILE A 45 2.74 -23.06 -13.00
CA ILE A 45 4.05 -23.68 -13.21
C ILE A 45 4.77 -22.83 -14.27
N ILE A 46 5.63 -21.90 -13.84
CA ILE A 46 6.48 -21.15 -14.77
C ILE A 46 7.59 -22.09 -15.28
N LYS A 47 7.43 -22.64 -16.49
CA LYS A 47 8.56 -23.19 -17.24
C LYS A 47 9.22 -22.08 -18.04
N THR A 48 10.22 -21.43 -17.44
CA THR A 48 11.19 -20.62 -18.19
C THR A 48 12.23 -21.55 -18.82
N ASN A 49 12.22 -21.64 -20.15
CA ASN A 49 13.34 -22.14 -20.94
C ASN A 49 14.51 -21.15 -20.86
N CYS A 50 15.23 -21.14 -19.75
CA CYS A 50 16.57 -20.54 -19.59
C CYS A 50 17.16 -21.12 -18.30
N ASN A 51 17.97 -22.17 -18.44
CA ASN A 51 18.73 -22.89 -17.40
C ASN A 51 17.96 -23.38 -16.16
N ASP A 52 17.97 -24.69 -16.01
CA ASP A 52 17.40 -25.45 -14.90
C ASP A 52 17.78 -24.89 -13.52
N SER A 53 16.84 -24.17 -12.93
CA SER A 53 16.58 -24.28 -11.50
C SER A 53 15.06 -24.43 -11.34
N VAL A 54 14.63 -25.68 -11.17
CA VAL A 54 13.28 -26.00 -10.73
C VAL A 54 13.17 -25.44 -9.31
N LEU A 55 12.63 -24.23 -9.17
CA LEU A 55 12.21 -23.70 -7.89
C LEU A 55 11.00 -24.52 -7.44
N VAL A 56 11.29 -25.60 -6.72
CA VAL A 56 10.30 -26.31 -5.91
C VAL A 56 9.73 -25.29 -4.93
N ILE A 57 8.45 -24.97 -5.14
CA ILE A 57 7.68 -24.02 -4.33
C ILE A 57 7.48 -24.67 -2.96
N ASN A 58 8.42 -24.42 -2.03
CA ASN A 58 8.19 -24.69 -0.63
C ASN A 58 7.28 -23.58 -0.09
N ASN A 59 6.03 -23.92 0.17
CA ASN A 59 5.01 -23.10 0.85
C ASN A 59 5.32 -22.80 2.33
N ASN A 60 6.59 -22.84 2.72
CA ASN A 60 7.00 -22.55 4.08
C ASN A 60 7.48 -21.11 4.13
N GLU A 61 6.79 -20.31 4.95
CA GLU A 61 6.96 -18.86 5.17
C GLU A 61 6.12 -17.93 4.29
N ASN A 62 4.83 -18.24 4.14
CA ASN A 62 3.82 -17.19 4.04
C ASN A 62 3.81 -16.38 5.36
N ARG A 63 4.80 -15.50 5.55
CA ARG A 63 4.65 -14.34 6.45
C ARG A 63 3.70 -13.37 5.77
N LEU A 64 2.42 -13.74 5.69
CA LEU A 64 1.31 -12.82 5.53
C LEU A 64 1.29 -11.94 6.78
N TYR A 65 2.21 -10.97 6.85
CA TYR A 65 2.27 -9.96 7.89
C TYR A 65 1.14 -8.96 7.60
N ASN A 66 -0.09 -9.43 7.81
CA ASN A 66 -1.21 -8.55 8.06
C ASN A 66 -0.94 -7.98 9.47
N ASP A 67 -0.19 -6.88 9.55
CA ASP A 67 -0.06 -6.13 10.80
C ASP A 67 -1.47 -5.64 11.11
N GLY A 68 -2.19 -6.41 11.93
CA GLY A 68 -3.62 -6.28 12.20
C GLY A 68 -4.02 -5.01 12.92
N THR A 69 -3.62 -3.84 12.42
CA THR A 69 -4.15 -2.54 12.82
C THR A 69 -5.60 -2.47 12.36
N LYS A 70 -6.46 -2.79 13.31
CA LYS A 70 -7.89 -2.60 13.24
C LYS A 70 -8.23 -1.46 14.17
N TRP A 71 -9.22 -0.66 13.80
CA TRP A 71 -9.79 0.33 14.68
C TRP A 71 -10.27 -0.31 15.98
N VAL A 72 -9.69 0.12 17.10
CA VAL A 72 -10.06 -0.33 18.44
C VAL A 72 -10.99 0.70 19.05
N TYR A 73 -12.24 0.31 19.27
CA TYR A 73 -13.18 1.12 20.04
C TYR A 73 -12.74 1.18 21.50
N ILE A 74 -12.67 2.38 22.07
CA ILE A 74 -12.27 2.58 23.46
C ILE A 74 -13.50 2.86 24.32
N ASP A 75 -14.09 4.04 24.14
CA ASP A 75 -15.26 4.50 24.89
C ASP A 75 -15.83 5.79 24.26
N HIS A 76 -17.11 6.10 24.50
CA HIS A 76 -17.82 7.31 24.04
C HIS A 76 -17.58 7.69 22.57
N GLY A 77 -17.35 6.71 21.70
CA GLY A 77 -17.09 6.98 20.29
C GLY A 77 -15.65 7.36 19.93
N ILE A 78 -14.70 7.08 20.80
CA ILE A 78 -13.27 7.15 20.49
C ILE A 78 -12.83 5.83 19.86
N TYR A 79 -12.14 5.93 18.72
CA TYR A 79 -11.48 4.80 18.07
C TYR A 79 -10.00 5.07 17.93
N ILE A 80 -9.17 4.10 18.28
CA ILE A 80 -7.72 4.16 18.13
C ILE A 80 -7.30 3.29 16.96
N TYR A 81 -6.46 3.83 16.08
CA TYR A 81 -6.03 3.16 14.87
C TYR A 81 -4.80 2.28 15.12
N SER A 82 -3.74 2.88 15.67
CA SER A 82 -2.43 2.25 15.83
C SER A 82 -1.60 2.96 16.89
N ALA A 83 -0.62 2.25 17.45
CA ALA A 83 0.32 2.77 18.43
C ALA A 83 1.77 2.57 17.96
N TYR A 84 2.67 3.45 18.40
CA TYR A 84 4.06 3.50 17.95
C TYR A 84 4.99 3.83 19.10
N LEU A 85 6.15 3.19 19.08
CA LEU A 85 7.24 3.49 19.99
C LEU A 85 8.06 4.65 19.42
N ILE A 86 7.94 5.85 20.03
CA ILE A 86 8.66 7.05 19.57
C ILE A 86 10.09 7.05 20.08
N ASN A 87 10.24 6.70 21.36
CA ASN A 87 11.52 6.48 22.00
C ASN A 87 11.33 5.34 23.02
N ASN A 88 12.38 4.96 23.74
CA ASN A 88 12.30 3.85 24.69
C ASN A 88 11.27 4.06 25.82
N LYS A 89 10.69 5.25 26.02
CA LYS A 89 9.83 5.63 27.16
C LYS A 89 8.43 6.08 26.73
N LEU A 90 8.30 6.62 25.53
CA LEU A 90 7.11 7.27 25.03
C LEU A 90 6.51 6.43 23.91
N ILE A 91 5.28 5.99 24.15
CA ILE A 91 4.44 5.38 23.14
C ILE A 91 3.35 6.37 22.78
N LYS A 92 3.19 6.63 21.48
CA LYS A 92 2.08 7.42 20.95
C LYS A 92 1.07 6.51 20.30
N ALA A 93 -0.19 6.89 20.34
CA ALA A 93 -1.24 6.25 19.56
C ALA A 93 -2.09 7.33 18.90
N ILE A 94 -2.53 7.09 17.67
CA ILE A 94 -3.41 8.00 16.96
C ILE A 94 -4.82 7.44 16.94
N GLY A 95 -5.79 8.32 17.10
CA GLY A 95 -7.20 7.96 17.09
C GLY A 95 -8.09 9.07 16.58
N ILE A 96 -9.34 8.72 16.37
CA ILE A 96 -10.42 9.64 16.01
C ILE A 96 -11.49 9.60 17.09
N GLY A 97 -12.04 10.75 17.42
CA GLY A 97 -13.12 10.86 18.40
C GLY A 97 -14.02 12.05 18.11
N ARG A 98 -15.20 12.07 18.73
CA ARG A 98 -16.05 13.27 18.72
C ARG A 98 -15.47 14.34 19.64
N LYS A 99 -15.67 15.60 19.28
CA LYS A 99 -15.19 16.76 20.06
C LYS A 99 -15.66 16.74 21.53
N ASP A 100 -16.86 16.23 21.79
CA ASP A 100 -17.45 16.16 23.12
C ASP A 100 -16.91 14.98 23.96
N SER A 101 -16.31 13.98 23.31
CA SER A 101 -15.84 12.74 23.95
C SER A 101 -14.41 12.85 24.53
N VAL A 102 -13.74 13.98 24.33
CA VAL A 102 -12.28 14.13 24.55
C VAL A 102 -11.89 14.21 26.02
N MET A 103 -12.85 14.47 26.91
CA MET A 103 -12.59 14.69 28.35
C MET A 103 -12.36 13.40 29.15
N LEU A 104 -12.18 12.25 28.50
CA LEU A 104 -11.97 10.97 29.17
C LEU A 104 -10.54 10.87 29.72
N THR A 105 -10.42 10.86 31.05
CA THR A 105 -9.18 10.49 31.72
C THR A 105 -9.02 8.97 31.66
N MET A 106 -7.97 8.51 30.97
CA MET A 106 -7.68 7.09 30.80
C MET A 106 -6.40 6.73 31.55
N LYS A 107 -6.31 5.50 32.07
CA LYS A 107 -5.02 4.95 32.49
C LYS A 107 -4.38 4.23 31.31
N CYS A 108 -3.07 4.32 31.18
CA CYS A 108 -2.33 3.63 30.12
C CYS A 108 -1.31 2.67 30.71
N HIS A 109 -1.27 1.46 30.18
CA HIS A 109 -0.29 0.43 30.53
C HIS A 109 0.40 -0.05 29.27
N VAL A 110 1.66 -0.47 29.38
CA VAL A 110 2.43 -1.00 28.27
C VAL A 110 2.85 -2.43 28.60
N TRP A 111 2.51 -3.34 27.71
CA TRP A 111 2.87 -4.75 27.82
C TRP A 111 4.16 -5.04 27.08
N TYR A 112 5.08 -5.68 27.79
CA TYR A 112 6.36 -6.14 27.30
C TYR A 112 6.35 -7.66 27.23
N ASP A 113 6.87 -8.18 26.12
CA ASP A 113 7.05 -9.62 25.93
C ASP A 113 8.52 -9.97 26.23
N PHE A 114 8.73 -10.92 27.14
CA PHE A 114 10.04 -11.44 27.51
C PHE A 114 9.96 -12.92 27.89
N ARG A 115 10.56 -13.80 27.07
CA ARG A 115 10.74 -15.24 27.36
C ARG A 115 9.44 -15.90 27.89
N ASP A 116 8.36 -15.75 27.14
CA ASP A 116 7.02 -16.31 27.42
C ASP A 116 6.30 -15.70 28.64
N THR A 117 6.80 -14.58 29.17
CA THR A 117 6.13 -13.80 30.22
C THR A 117 5.78 -12.40 29.74
N VAL A 118 4.58 -11.95 30.11
CA VAL A 118 4.08 -10.61 29.78
C VAL A 118 4.16 -9.72 31.02
N PHE A 119 4.96 -8.66 30.92
CA PHE A 119 5.07 -7.65 31.97
C PHE A 119 4.24 -6.42 31.62
N SER A 120 3.43 -5.94 32.55
CA SER A 120 2.65 -4.71 32.40
C SER A 120 3.27 -3.59 33.23
N TYR A 121 3.61 -2.48 32.58
CA TYR A 121 4.08 -1.27 33.25
C TYR A 121 3.07 -0.14 33.07
N GLU A 122 2.70 0.53 34.17
CA GLU A 122 1.83 1.70 34.14
C GLU A 122 2.61 2.93 33.62
N GLY A 123 1.96 3.73 32.78
CA GLY A 123 2.51 4.97 32.24
C GLY A 123 1.62 6.18 32.55
N LYS A 124 2.19 7.36 32.38
CA LYS A 124 1.48 8.63 32.48
C LYS A 124 0.77 8.90 31.17
N PHE A 125 -0.56 8.93 31.22
CA PHE A 125 -1.41 9.24 30.07
C PHE A 125 -1.45 10.75 29.81
N ARG A 126 -1.29 11.13 28.55
CA ARG A 126 -1.52 12.47 28.02
C ARG A 126 -2.22 12.36 26.67
N TYR A 127 -2.90 13.41 26.25
CA TYR A 127 -3.44 13.50 24.90
C TYR A 127 -3.23 14.89 24.34
N ASN A 128 -3.19 14.98 23.01
CA ASN A 128 -3.15 16.22 22.26
C ASN A 128 -4.16 16.16 21.12
N ILE A 129 -4.86 17.26 20.88
CA ILE A 129 -5.79 17.39 19.76
C ILE A 129 -5.01 17.96 18.58
N LEU A 130 -4.90 17.20 17.50
CA LEU A 130 -4.08 17.60 16.35
C LEU A 130 -4.86 18.36 15.27
N SER A 131 -6.17 18.16 15.21
CA SER A 131 -7.02 18.74 14.17
C SER A 131 -8.32 19.27 14.78
N ASN A 132 -8.49 20.59 14.71
CA ASN A 132 -9.79 21.21 14.43
C ASN A 132 -9.74 21.52 12.94
N VAL A 133 -10.18 20.61 12.06
CA VAL A 133 -10.46 21.06 10.69
C VAL A 133 -11.57 22.10 10.83
N ASN A 134 -11.22 23.38 10.62
CA ASN A 134 -12.20 24.45 10.47
C ASN A 134 -12.89 24.25 9.11
N SER A 135 -13.59 23.13 8.94
CA SER A 135 -14.53 23.02 7.85
C SER A 135 -15.62 24.03 8.15
N SER A 136 -15.72 25.04 7.29
CA SER A 136 -16.85 25.96 7.25
C SER A 136 -18.20 25.24 7.08
N ASP A 137 -18.17 23.94 6.77
CA ASP A 137 -19.28 23.02 6.93
C ASP A 137 -19.38 22.53 8.37
N ASN A 138 -20.48 22.92 9.02
CA ASN A 138 -20.94 22.53 10.36
C ASN A 138 -21.20 21.00 10.53
N GLN A 139 -20.54 20.14 9.78
CA GLN A 139 -20.83 18.70 9.72
C GLN A 139 -19.73 17.80 10.31
N GLU A 140 -18.48 18.29 10.48
CA GLU A 140 -17.41 17.48 11.05
C GLU A 140 -17.26 17.71 12.56
N ASN A 141 -17.98 16.92 13.36
CA ASN A 141 -17.84 16.91 14.83
C ASN A 141 -16.68 16.02 15.33
N PHE A 142 -15.78 15.60 14.43
CA PHE A 142 -14.71 14.66 14.73
C PHE A 142 -13.36 15.35 14.73
N ILE A 143 -12.48 14.87 15.60
CA ILE A 143 -11.13 15.38 15.75
C ILE A 143 -10.13 14.22 15.76
N ILE A 144 -8.94 14.49 15.27
CA ILE A 144 -7.80 13.58 15.38
C ILE A 144 -7.13 13.84 16.73
N ILE A 145 -6.98 12.77 17.50
CA ILE A 145 -6.42 12.80 18.84
C ILE A 145 -5.16 11.95 18.85
N GLU A 146 -4.09 12.54 19.35
CA GLU A 146 -2.87 11.84 19.66
C GLU A 146 -2.81 11.53 21.14
N TYR A 147 -2.82 10.25 21.47
CA TYR A 147 -2.60 9.74 22.82
C TYR A 147 -1.13 9.48 23.05
N SER A 148 -0.66 9.75 24.26
CA SER A 148 0.72 9.55 24.69
C SER A 148 0.73 8.80 26.01
N CYS A 149 1.53 7.74 26.09
CA CYS A 149 1.79 6.99 27.29
C CYS A 149 3.30 7.05 27.60
N GLU A 150 3.66 7.77 28.65
CA GLU A 150 5.05 7.98 29.07
C GLU A 150 5.38 7.10 30.27
N LEU A 151 6.32 6.16 30.09
CA LEU A 151 6.78 5.25 31.14
C LEU A 151 7.83 5.91 32.05
N ASP A 152 7.85 5.52 33.32
CA ASP A 152 8.81 6.04 34.30
C ASP A 152 10.24 5.52 34.05
N ASP A 153 11.21 6.41 34.21
CA ASP A 153 12.64 6.16 33.96
C ASP A 153 13.26 5.17 34.93
N ASN A 154 12.74 5.14 36.15
CA ASN A 154 13.27 4.33 37.23
C ASN A 154 12.89 2.85 37.10
N THR A 155 11.94 2.52 36.21
CA THR A 155 11.50 1.14 36.01
C THR A 155 12.47 0.39 35.09
N LYS A 156 13.17 -0.60 35.66
CA LYS A 156 13.95 -1.57 34.87
C LYS A 156 12.98 -2.43 34.07
N ARG A 157 12.98 -2.24 32.75
CA ARG A 157 12.07 -2.91 31.83
C ARG A 157 12.79 -4.06 31.14
N GLN A 158 12.12 -5.20 31.03
CA GLN A 158 12.63 -6.40 30.37
C GLN A 158 11.75 -6.71 29.17
N GLY A 159 12.39 -7.06 28.04
CA GLY A 159 11.68 -7.41 26.80
C GLY A 159 11.42 -6.24 25.87
N VAL A 160 10.54 -6.48 24.90
CA VAL A 160 10.18 -5.52 23.84
C VAL A 160 8.71 -5.13 24.00
N PRO A 161 8.37 -3.83 23.99
CA PRO A 161 6.97 -3.41 24.07
C PRO A 161 6.21 -3.94 22.86
N HIS A 162 5.01 -4.47 23.06
CA HIS A 162 4.21 -5.05 21.96
C HIS A 162 2.74 -4.61 21.96
N ILE A 163 2.16 -4.31 23.12
CA ILE A 163 0.77 -3.84 23.24
C ILE A 163 0.72 -2.61 24.17
N LEU A 164 -0.03 -1.60 23.74
CA LEU A 164 -0.50 -0.49 24.55
C LEU A 164 -1.91 -0.80 25.04
N VAL A 165 -2.14 -0.68 26.33
CA VAL A 165 -3.43 -0.97 26.97
C VAL A 165 -4.02 0.32 27.51
N PHE A 166 -5.21 0.67 27.01
CA PHE A 166 -6.02 1.75 27.58
C PHE A 166 -7.03 1.16 28.56
N ILE A 167 -7.13 1.75 29.75
CA ILE A 167 -8.07 1.33 30.78
C ILE A 167 -9.06 2.46 31.05
N VAL A 168 -10.33 2.20 30.76
CA VAL A 168 -11.45 3.14 30.94
C VAL A 168 -12.57 2.39 31.67
N ASN A 169 -13.03 2.89 32.82
CA ASN A 169 -14.09 2.25 33.61
C ASN A 169 -13.85 0.74 33.87
N ASN A 170 -12.60 0.35 34.15
CA ASN A 170 -12.11 -1.03 34.31
C ASN A 170 -12.12 -1.91 33.04
N ASN A 171 -12.58 -1.40 31.89
CA ASN A 171 -12.45 -2.09 30.62
C ASN A 171 -11.05 -1.88 30.04
N LYS A 172 -10.41 -2.98 29.63
CA LYS A 172 -9.07 -2.96 29.03
C LYS A 172 -9.19 -3.08 27.52
N ASN A 173 -8.66 -2.09 26.82
CA ASN A 173 -8.63 -2.04 25.36
C ASN A 173 -7.18 -2.19 24.90
N PHE A 174 -6.93 -3.12 23.98
CA PHE A 174 -5.60 -3.52 23.56
C PHE A 174 -5.30 -2.96 22.17
N VAL A 175 -4.25 -2.15 22.07
CA VAL A 175 -3.78 -1.55 20.82
C VAL A 175 -2.37 -2.07 20.55
N ARG A 176 -2.16 -2.65 19.38
CA ARG A 176 -0.85 -3.19 19.01
C ARG A 176 0.13 -2.05 18.74
N ILE A 177 1.35 -2.20 19.24
CA ILE A 177 2.46 -1.29 18.92
C ILE A 177 3.08 -1.76 17.61
N ALA A 178 3.08 -0.90 16.59
CA ALA A 178 3.63 -1.16 15.28
C ALA A 178 5.13 -1.51 15.37
N LYS A 179 5.51 -2.62 14.74
CA LYS A 179 6.88 -3.15 14.70
C LYS A 179 7.30 -3.38 13.26
N ASP A 180 7.38 -2.28 12.54
CA ASP A 180 7.72 -2.32 11.13
C ASP A 180 9.22 -2.08 10.93
N ASN A 181 9.84 -2.90 10.09
CA ASN A 181 11.25 -2.85 9.75
C ASN A 181 11.42 -2.32 8.32
N TYR A 182 11.35 -0.99 8.20
CA TYR A 182 11.59 -0.30 6.93
C TYR A 182 13.08 -0.07 6.68
N LYS A 183 13.48 0.06 5.41
CA LYS A 183 14.84 0.48 5.02
C LYS A 183 14.84 1.92 4.49
N ASP A 184 15.86 2.27 3.72
CA ASP A 184 16.27 3.65 3.42
C ASP A 184 15.15 4.57 2.88
N ALA A 185 14.27 4.08 2.00
CA ALA A 185 13.21 4.87 1.37
C ALA A 185 11.84 4.19 1.42
N VAL A 186 10.87 4.86 2.07
CA VAL A 186 9.48 4.41 2.18
C VAL A 186 8.56 5.30 1.37
N MET A 187 7.66 4.65 0.63
CA MET A 187 6.53 5.29 -0.04
C MET A 187 5.22 4.96 0.68
N CYS A 188 4.53 6.00 1.12
CA CYS A 188 3.19 5.91 1.65
C CYS A 188 2.19 6.35 0.57
N VAL A 189 1.16 5.53 0.33
CA VAL A 189 0.19 5.77 -0.74
C VAL A 189 -1.20 5.93 -0.14
N TYR A 190 -1.84 7.06 -0.43
CA TYR A 190 -3.22 7.32 -0.02
C TYR A 190 -4.20 6.34 -0.67
N PRO A 191 -5.40 6.15 -0.07
CA PRO A 191 -6.43 5.29 -0.64
C PRO A 191 -6.80 5.65 -2.06
N ASP A 192 -7.15 4.62 -2.84
CA ASP A 192 -7.64 4.79 -4.18
C ASP A 192 -9.11 5.22 -4.17
N TYR A 193 -9.33 6.54 -4.19
CA TYR A 193 -10.67 7.12 -4.30
C TYR A 193 -11.22 7.13 -5.73
N ASN A 194 -10.39 6.79 -6.73
CA ASN A 194 -10.71 6.92 -8.15
C ASN A 194 -11.01 5.58 -8.84
N ASN A 195 -10.98 4.47 -8.08
CA ASN A 195 -11.21 3.11 -8.56
C ASN A 195 -10.35 2.80 -9.80
N LEU A 196 -9.05 2.97 -9.63
CA LEU A 196 -8.05 2.77 -10.65
C LEU A 196 -8.05 1.33 -11.17
N ASN A 197 -7.66 1.18 -12.43
CA ASN A 197 -7.44 -0.14 -12.99
C ASN A 197 -6.26 -0.83 -12.28
N LYS A 198 -6.37 -2.14 -12.09
CA LYS A 198 -5.32 -3.02 -11.56
C LYS A 198 -3.96 -2.77 -12.22
N LEU A 199 -3.95 -2.59 -13.54
CA LEU A 199 -2.71 -2.32 -14.30
C LEU A 199 -2.03 -1.01 -13.87
N SER A 200 -2.81 0.03 -13.56
CA SER A 200 -2.28 1.32 -13.11
C SER A 200 -1.62 1.22 -11.74
N ILE A 201 -2.17 0.40 -10.83
CA ILE A 201 -1.56 0.12 -9.52
C ILE A 201 -0.21 -0.59 -9.69
N VAL A 202 -0.14 -1.59 -10.58
CA VAL A 202 1.10 -2.32 -10.87
C VAL A 202 2.16 -1.40 -11.49
N GLU A 203 1.75 -0.57 -12.44
CA GLU A 203 2.61 0.41 -13.10
C GLU A 203 3.17 1.41 -12.09
N PHE A 204 2.32 1.96 -11.22
CA PHE A 204 2.71 2.88 -10.16
C PHE A 204 3.78 2.26 -9.24
N ILE A 205 3.55 1.04 -8.73
CA ILE A 205 4.50 0.36 -7.82
C ILE A 205 5.82 0.08 -8.56
N SER A 206 5.73 -0.46 -9.77
CA SER A 206 6.90 -0.84 -10.57
C SER A 206 7.76 0.36 -10.92
N TYR A 207 7.13 1.49 -11.28
CA TYR A 207 7.82 2.74 -11.57
C TYR A 207 8.61 3.25 -10.36
N HIS A 208 7.98 3.32 -9.19
CA HIS A 208 8.64 3.82 -7.99
C HIS A 208 9.69 2.86 -7.42
N GLN A 209 9.55 1.55 -7.66
CA GLN A 209 10.64 0.59 -7.39
C GLN A 209 11.88 0.88 -8.23
N ILE A 210 11.72 1.18 -9.52
CA ILE A 210 12.85 1.55 -10.40
C ILE A 210 13.51 2.84 -9.93
N LEU A 211 12.73 3.78 -9.39
CA LEU A 211 13.28 5.00 -8.77
C LEU A 211 14.08 4.72 -7.49
N GLY A 212 13.95 3.55 -6.87
CA GLY A 212 14.70 3.15 -5.69
C GLY A 212 13.90 3.16 -4.39
N TYR A 213 12.57 3.25 -4.44
CA TYR A 213 11.74 2.96 -3.27
C TYR A 213 11.74 1.47 -2.98
N THR A 214 12.12 1.12 -1.76
CA THR A 214 12.26 -0.28 -1.36
C THR A 214 11.12 -0.76 -0.47
N ASP A 215 10.34 0.15 0.10
CA ASP A 215 9.35 -0.13 1.11
C ASP A 215 8.06 0.64 0.80
N PHE A 216 6.91 -0.05 0.86
CA PHE A 216 5.60 0.51 0.51
C PHE A 216 4.60 0.35 1.66
N ILE A 217 3.93 1.45 2.01
CA ILE A 217 2.81 1.51 2.96
C ILE A 217 1.60 1.99 2.17
N ILE A 218 0.65 1.10 1.90
CA ILE A 218 -0.53 1.41 1.10
C ILE A 218 -1.75 1.40 2.00
N TYR A 219 -2.45 2.52 2.06
CA TYR A 219 -3.76 2.58 2.71
C TYR A 219 -4.81 2.25 1.66
N ASP A 220 -5.58 1.18 1.83
CA ASP A 220 -6.62 0.82 0.85
C ASP A 220 -7.70 -0.08 1.47
N GLU A 221 -8.88 -0.04 0.87
CA GLU A 221 -10.02 -0.91 1.21
C GLU A 221 -10.63 -1.58 -0.02
N LEU A 222 -10.54 -0.95 -1.20
CA LEU A 222 -11.28 -1.37 -2.40
C LEU A 222 -10.50 -2.40 -3.23
N ASN A 223 -9.19 -2.21 -3.36
CA ASN A 223 -8.31 -3.01 -4.20
C ASN A 223 -7.56 -4.09 -3.41
N PHE A 224 -7.99 -4.39 -2.17
CA PHE A 224 -7.31 -5.31 -1.25
C PHE A 224 -6.90 -6.64 -1.91
N VAL A 225 -7.79 -7.27 -2.69
CA VAL A 225 -7.51 -8.55 -3.36
C VAL A 225 -6.34 -8.44 -4.34
N ILE A 226 -6.23 -7.33 -5.05
CA ILE A 226 -5.16 -7.12 -6.04
C ILE A 226 -3.86 -6.82 -5.31
N LEU A 227 -3.92 -5.95 -4.31
CA LEU A 227 -2.77 -5.57 -3.50
C LEU A 227 -2.19 -6.76 -2.73
N GLU A 228 -3.03 -7.65 -2.19
CA GLU A 228 -2.60 -8.89 -1.51
C GLU A 228 -1.90 -9.84 -2.49
N ARG A 229 -2.42 -9.98 -3.71
CA ARG A 229 -1.76 -10.75 -4.77
C ARG A 229 -0.42 -10.14 -5.16
N LEU A 230 -0.36 -8.82 -5.32
CA LEU A 230 0.88 -8.10 -5.62
C LEU A 230 1.89 -8.25 -4.50
N GLN A 231 1.46 -8.13 -3.26
CA GLN A 231 2.28 -8.36 -2.08
C GLN A 231 2.92 -9.75 -2.13
N SER A 232 2.14 -10.80 -2.43
CA SER A 232 2.67 -12.16 -2.59
C SER A 232 3.73 -12.25 -3.68
N ILE A 233 3.50 -11.63 -4.84
CA ILE A 233 4.45 -11.62 -5.97
C ILE A 233 5.73 -10.85 -5.59
N ILE A 234 5.58 -9.66 -5.01
CA ILE A 234 6.68 -8.78 -4.62
C ILE A 234 7.59 -9.48 -3.61
N TYR A 235 7.02 -10.13 -2.60
CA TYR A 235 7.81 -10.90 -1.62
C TYR A 235 8.48 -12.12 -2.26
N LYS A 236 7.78 -12.88 -3.11
CA LYS A 236 8.35 -14.06 -3.77
C LYS A 236 9.51 -13.71 -4.70
N LEU A 237 9.44 -12.56 -5.37
CA LEU A 237 10.47 -12.08 -6.29
C LEU A 237 11.52 -11.19 -5.61
N ASN A 238 11.44 -10.97 -4.30
CA ASN A 238 12.30 -10.06 -3.54
C ASN A 238 12.41 -8.66 -4.19
N LEU A 239 11.30 -8.15 -4.75
CA LEU A 239 11.27 -6.85 -5.44
C LEU A 239 11.21 -5.66 -4.46
N SER A 240 10.84 -5.91 -3.21
CA SER A 240 10.72 -4.91 -2.15
C SER A 240 11.10 -5.54 -0.82
N ASN A 241 11.59 -4.72 0.10
CA ASN A 241 11.91 -5.13 1.46
C ASN A 241 10.65 -5.30 2.31
N SER A 242 9.70 -4.37 2.17
CA SER A 242 8.42 -4.42 2.86
C SER A 242 7.31 -3.85 2.01
N PHE A 243 6.18 -4.54 2.01
CA PHE A 243 4.96 -4.13 1.34
C PHE A 243 3.81 -4.36 2.32
N HIS A 244 3.30 -3.27 2.89
CA HIS A 244 2.25 -3.28 3.90
C HIS A 244 0.98 -2.64 3.34
N ILE A 245 -0.15 -3.31 3.60
CA ILE A 245 -1.47 -2.83 3.22
C ILE A 245 -2.24 -2.60 4.52
N PHE A 246 -2.71 -1.37 4.72
CA PHE A 246 -3.46 -0.98 5.89
C PHE A 246 -4.88 -0.56 5.52
N PRO A 247 -5.88 -0.86 6.36
CA PRO A 247 -7.27 -0.58 6.03
C PRO A 247 -7.56 0.92 6.10
N SER A 248 -8.18 1.46 5.07
CA SER A 248 -8.58 2.88 5.00
C SER A 248 -9.95 3.19 5.59
N ASN A 249 -10.58 2.22 6.27
CA ASN A 249 -11.97 2.30 6.73
C ASN A 249 -12.14 3.16 7.98
N ILE A 250 -12.05 4.48 7.83
CA ILE A 250 -12.13 5.40 8.97
C ILE A 250 -13.55 5.41 9.56
N PRO A 251 -13.69 5.25 10.88
CA PRO A 251 -14.98 5.38 11.57
C PRO A 251 -15.64 6.73 11.27
N TYR A 252 -16.97 6.72 11.20
CA TYR A 252 -17.82 7.92 11.02
C TYR A 252 -17.87 8.56 9.63
N GLY A 253 -17.25 7.98 8.61
CA GLY A 253 -17.30 8.55 7.26
C GLY A 253 -16.70 9.97 7.21
N SER A 254 -15.55 10.15 7.87
CA SER A 254 -14.82 11.42 7.92
C SER A 254 -14.48 11.95 6.54
N SER A 255 -14.35 13.27 6.40
CA SER A 255 -13.86 13.90 5.18
C SER A 255 -12.51 13.34 4.74
N MET A 256 -12.28 13.41 3.44
CA MET A 256 -11.01 13.05 2.83
C MET A 256 -9.83 13.85 3.40
N GLN A 257 -10.06 15.08 3.86
CA GLN A 257 -9.01 15.91 4.47
C GLN A 257 -8.57 15.35 5.83
N THR A 258 -9.54 15.04 6.70
CA THR A 258 -9.27 14.41 8.00
C THR A 258 -8.63 13.05 7.83
N ALA A 259 -9.09 12.26 6.85
CA ALA A 259 -8.48 10.98 6.48
C ALA A 259 -7.01 11.12 6.07
N ASN A 260 -6.71 12.07 5.20
CA ASN A 260 -5.35 12.28 4.72
C ASN A 260 -4.40 12.69 5.84
N ILE A 261 -4.82 13.56 6.75
CA ILE A 261 -4.00 13.94 7.93
C ILE A 261 -3.72 12.71 8.80
N LEU A 262 -4.72 11.84 9.01
CA LEU A 262 -4.54 10.62 9.79
C LEU A 262 -3.51 9.68 9.13
N PHE A 263 -3.64 9.42 7.83
CA PHE A 263 -2.72 8.54 7.10
C PHE A 263 -1.30 9.12 7.00
N GLU A 264 -1.20 10.46 6.91
CA GLU A 264 0.08 11.15 6.97
C GLU A 264 0.77 10.95 8.32
N LEU A 265 0.03 11.12 9.42
CA LEU A 265 0.54 10.89 10.76
C LEU A 265 0.92 9.42 10.99
N ASP A 266 0.11 8.46 10.50
CA ASP A 266 0.43 7.03 10.60
C ASP A 266 1.73 6.71 9.87
N CYS A 267 1.87 7.21 8.63
CA CYS A 267 3.07 7.02 7.82
C CYS A 267 4.31 7.57 8.53
N ILE A 268 4.23 8.80 9.04
CA ILE A 268 5.33 9.45 9.75
C ILE A 268 5.69 8.64 11.01
N TYR A 269 4.71 8.22 11.82
CA TYR A 269 5.02 7.51 13.06
C TYR A 269 5.55 6.10 12.86
N ARG A 270 5.13 5.40 11.81
CA ARG A 270 5.67 4.09 11.44
C ARG A 270 7.13 4.14 11.04
N THR A 271 7.53 5.23 10.38
CA THR A 271 8.84 5.40 9.74
C THR A 271 9.80 6.27 10.54
N LEU A 272 9.32 6.92 11.61
CA LEU A 272 10.08 7.84 12.45
C LEU A 272 11.39 7.20 12.94
N ASN A 273 12.52 7.87 12.69
CA ASN A 273 13.88 7.43 13.04
C ASN A 273 14.31 6.08 12.44
N LYS A 274 13.58 5.54 11.44
CA LYS A 274 13.90 4.27 10.78
C LYS A 274 14.41 4.45 9.36
N VAL A 275 13.97 5.51 8.68
CA VAL A 275 14.20 5.70 7.24
C VAL A 275 14.72 7.10 6.97
N SER A 276 15.48 7.26 5.89
CA SER A 276 16.02 8.56 5.49
C SER A 276 15.06 9.35 4.60
N LEU A 277 14.21 8.67 3.84
CA LEU A 277 13.26 9.30 2.92
C LEU A 277 11.87 8.71 3.11
N ILE A 278 10.88 9.59 3.25
CA ILE A 278 9.45 9.27 3.26
C ILE A 278 8.82 10.08 2.14
N SER A 279 7.97 9.46 1.33
CA SER A 279 7.16 10.16 0.34
C SER A 279 5.71 9.75 0.44
N LEU A 280 4.82 10.74 0.45
CA LEU A 280 3.38 10.57 0.51
C LEU A 280 2.77 10.95 -0.84
N LEU A 281 2.15 9.99 -1.52
CA LEU A 281 1.64 10.15 -2.88
C LEU A 281 0.24 9.56 -3.01
N THR A 282 -0.51 9.98 -4.02
CA THR A 282 -1.66 9.21 -4.52
C THR A 282 -1.19 8.26 -5.61
N PHE A 283 -1.99 7.23 -5.94
CA PHE A 283 -1.69 6.32 -7.05
C PHE A 283 -1.59 6.99 -8.44
N GLN A 284 -1.95 8.26 -8.56
CA GLN A 284 -1.84 9.05 -9.80
C GLN A 284 -0.62 9.97 -9.82
N ASP A 285 0.09 10.12 -8.71
CA ASP A 285 1.24 10.99 -8.60
C ASP A 285 2.53 10.23 -8.95
N PHE A 286 3.24 10.69 -9.97
CA PHE A 286 4.53 10.11 -10.37
C PHE A 286 5.64 11.12 -10.10
N ILE A 287 6.66 10.69 -9.34
CA ILE A 287 7.86 11.51 -9.11
C ILE A 287 8.77 11.39 -10.32
N ILE A 288 8.98 12.48 -11.07
CA ILE A 288 9.84 12.49 -12.26
C ILE A 288 11.13 13.27 -11.95
N PRO A 289 12.28 12.60 -11.79
CA PRO A 289 13.58 13.28 -11.67
C PRO A 289 13.89 14.06 -12.95
N LYS A 290 14.29 15.33 -12.82
CA LYS A 290 14.73 16.13 -13.98
C LYS A 290 16.09 15.70 -14.52
N GLU A 291 16.97 15.18 -13.67
CA GLU A 291 18.31 14.72 -14.05
C GLU A 291 18.45 13.21 -13.79
N ILE A 292 18.61 12.45 -14.87
CA ILE A 292 18.72 10.98 -14.88
C ILE A 292 20.11 10.49 -14.44
N SER A 293 21.10 11.40 -14.33
CA SER A 293 22.46 11.06 -13.87
C SER A 293 22.46 10.42 -12.47
N ASN A 294 21.46 10.77 -11.66
CA ASN A 294 21.20 10.21 -10.34
C ASN A 294 20.24 9.02 -10.45
N LYS A 295 20.82 7.81 -10.55
CA LYS A 295 20.10 6.54 -10.79
C LYS A 295 19.14 6.10 -9.66
N ASN A 296 19.14 6.76 -8.51
CA ASN A 296 18.33 6.38 -7.35
C ASN A 296 17.80 7.64 -6.66
N ILE A 297 16.52 7.64 -6.29
CA ILE A 297 15.86 8.69 -5.51
C ILE A 297 16.71 9.11 -4.32
N MET A 298 17.37 8.18 -3.63
CA MET A 298 18.23 8.48 -2.50
C MET A 298 19.34 9.47 -2.82
N SER A 299 19.92 9.40 -4.03
CA SER A 299 20.96 10.35 -4.45
C SER A 299 20.46 11.78 -4.67
N LEU A 300 19.16 11.97 -4.95
CA LEU A 300 18.54 13.30 -5.04
C LEU A 300 18.35 13.94 -3.65
N TYR A 301 18.23 13.12 -2.60
CA TYR A 301 17.91 13.59 -1.25
C TYR A 301 19.09 13.55 -0.27
N LYS A 302 20.28 13.09 -0.70
CA LYS A 302 21.50 13.10 0.14
C LYS A 302 21.89 14.49 0.64
N ASP A 303 21.59 15.53 -0.13
CA ASP A 303 21.96 16.90 0.18
C ASP A 303 20.89 17.64 1.01
N ILE A 304 19.75 17.00 1.28
CA ILE A 304 18.66 17.58 2.06
C ILE A 304 18.89 17.31 3.55
N LYS A 305 18.73 18.35 4.37
CA LYS A 305 18.87 18.23 5.82
C LYS A 305 17.83 17.26 6.39
N PRO A 306 18.18 16.46 7.41
CA PRO A 306 17.22 15.58 8.09
C PRO A 306 16.05 16.40 8.68
N ASN A 307 14.87 15.80 8.72
CA ASN A 307 13.61 16.38 9.23
C ASN A 307 13.06 17.58 8.44
N TYR A 308 13.36 17.67 7.15
CA TYR A 308 12.80 18.71 6.28
C TYR A 308 11.56 18.20 5.52
N TYR A 309 10.44 18.92 5.64
CA TYR A 309 9.21 18.63 4.89
C TYR A 309 9.21 19.43 3.58
N ILE A 310 9.09 18.74 2.45
CA ILE A 310 9.04 19.36 1.12
C ILE A 310 7.70 19.02 0.48
N LYS A 311 6.90 20.06 0.22
CA LYS A 311 5.76 19.93 -0.70
C LYS A 311 6.27 20.17 -2.11
N LEU A 312 6.16 19.16 -2.97
CA LEU A 312 6.54 19.26 -4.37
C LEU A 312 5.42 19.93 -5.20
N ASP A 313 5.80 20.73 -6.18
CA ASP A 313 4.86 21.29 -7.15
C ASP A 313 4.34 20.17 -8.07
N GLN A 314 3.03 19.96 -8.03
CA GLN A 314 2.36 19.00 -8.90
C GLN A 314 2.08 19.63 -10.27
N ARG A 315 2.30 18.85 -11.33
CA ARG A 315 1.92 19.22 -12.70
C ARG A 315 1.10 18.11 -13.29
N THR A 316 -0.10 18.43 -13.79
CA THR A 316 -0.94 17.46 -14.49
C THR A 316 -0.37 17.20 -15.88
N CYS A 317 0.04 15.95 -16.14
CA CYS A 317 0.48 15.52 -17.46
C CYS A 317 -0.69 14.87 -18.21
N CYS A 318 -1.14 15.48 -19.30
CA CYS A 318 -2.17 14.91 -20.17
C CYS A 318 -1.51 14.02 -21.24
N ILE A 319 -1.68 12.70 -21.15
CA ILE A 319 -1.14 11.73 -22.12
C ILE A 319 -2.09 11.59 -23.34
N ASN A 320 -2.68 12.69 -23.81
CA ASN A 320 -3.57 12.70 -24.99
C ASN A 320 -2.79 12.67 -26.32
N SER A 321 -1.47 12.51 -26.27
CA SER A 321 -0.64 12.39 -27.46
C SER A 321 -0.87 11.03 -28.13
N VAL A 322 -1.21 11.06 -29.42
CA VAL A 322 -1.09 9.91 -30.34
C VAL A 322 0.28 9.28 -30.15
N ASN A 323 0.33 7.95 -30.12
CA ASN A 323 1.51 7.11 -29.90
C ASN A 323 2.59 7.35 -30.98
N ASP A 324 3.31 8.47 -30.87
CA ASP A 324 4.32 8.88 -31.82
C ASP A 324 5.70 8.55 -31.24
N ARG A 325 6.25 7.42 -31.69
CA ARG A 325 7.58 6.92 -31.30
C ARG A 325 8.70 7.96 -31.52
N SER A 326 8.47 9.00 -32.31
CA SER A 326 9.43 10.07 -32.56
C SER A 326 9.58 11.07 -31.40
N ILE A 327 8.57 11.20 -30.51
CA ILE A 327 8.60 12.10 -29.35
C ILE A 327 9.41 11.49 -28.20
N ALA A 328 9.42 10.15 -28.10
CA ALA A 328 10.20 9.37 -27.13
C ALA A 328 11.71 9.68 -27.13
N LEU A 329 12.24 10.14 -28.27
CA LEU A 329 13.65 10.46 -28.45
C LEU A 329 13.97 11.94 -28.17
N LYS A 330 12.96 12.80 -28.04
CA LYS A 330 13.13 14.26 -27.88
C LYS A 330 12.71 14.80 -26.52
N GLN A 331 11.89 14.08 -25.75
CA GLN A 331 11.47 14.49 -24.42
C GLN A 331 11.71 13.37 -23.41
N PHE A 332 12.51 13.67 -22.39
CA PHE A 332 12.89 12.82 -21.27
C PHE A 332 11.72 12.61 -20.28
N LEU A 333 10.55 12.19 -20.79
CA LEU A 333 9.42 11.77 -19.96
C LEU A 333 9.33 10.24 -20.03
N PRO A 334 9.19 9.53 -18.89
CA PRO A 334 8.80 8.14 -18.93
C PRO A 334 7.45 8.06 -19.64
N ILE A 335 7.41 7.33 -20.76
CA ILE A 335 6.18 7.12 -21.50
C ILE A 335 5.38 6.11 -20.69
N ILE A 336 4.38 6.59 -19.94
CA ILE A 336 3.29 5.79 -19.42
C ILE A 336 2.45 5.40 -20.64
N VAL A 337 2.75 4.22 -21.19
CA VAL A 337 2.11 3.71 -22.40
C VAL A 337 0.77 3.11 -21.99
N LYS A 338 -0.32 3.85 -22.20
CA LYS A 338 -1.66 3.25 -22.15
C LYS A 338 -1.79 2.34 -23.37
N LYS A 339 -1.74 1.02 -23.15
CA LYS A 339 -2.01 0.03 -24.20
C LYS A 339 -3.53 0.03 -24.44
N ASN A 340 -3.95 0.52 -25.61
CA ASN A 340 -5.35 0.43 -26.07
C ASN A 340 -5.78 -1.02 -26.25
#